data_AF-A0A937DZ22-F1
#
_entry.id   AF-A0A937DZ22-F1
#
_cell.length_a   1.000
_cell.length_b   1.000
_cell.length_c   1.000
_cell.angle_alpha   90.00
_cell.angle_beta   90.00
_cell.angle_gamma   90.00
#
_symmetry.space_group_name_H-M   'P 1'
#
loop_
_entity.id
_entity.type
_entity.pdbx_description
1 polymer ?
#
loop_
_entity_poly.entity_id
_entity_poly.type
_entity_poly.pdbx_seq_one_letter_code
_entity_poly.pdbx_strand_id
1 'polypeptide(L)' 'GLYCAGDWVRMRTPVMLMEAACTSAQLAANAILRQNGLQETALFGVPEKGLLS' A
#
# COMPACT_ATOMS: atom_id res chain seq x y z
N GLY A 1 16.51 -3.65 3.44
CA GLY A 1 16.23 -4.33 2.16
C GLY A 1 15.91 -3.32 1.08
N LEU A 2 15.75 -3.76 -0.17
CA LEU A 2 15.25 -2.93 -1.28
C LEU A 2 13.72 -3.02 -1.36
N TYR A 3 13.04 -1.88 -1.50
CA TYR A 3 11.59 -1.80 -1.64
C TYR A 3 11.24 -0.96 -2.88
N CYS A 4 10.27 -1.42 -3.67
CA CYS A 4 9.79 -0.72 -4.85
C CYS A 4 8.45 -0.03 -4.57
N ALA A 5 8.32 1.22 -5.01
CA ALA A 5 7.09 1.99 -4.93
C ALA A 5 6.91 2.83 -6.21
N GLY A 6 5.68 3.12 -6.56
CA GLY A 6 5.30 3.79 -7.79
C GLY A 6 4.01 3.24 -8.39
N ASP A 7 3.43 3.96 -9.34
CA ASP A 7 2.22 3.60 -10.07
C ASP A 7 2.41 2.39 -11.01
N TRP A 8 3.66 2.07 -11.35
CA TRP A 8 4.04 0.88 -12.11
C TRP A 8 4.10 -0.40 -11.26
N VAL A 9 4.08 -0.29 -9.93
CA VAL A 9 4.11 -1.44 -9.02
C VAL A 9 2.74 -2.10 -8.98
N ARG A 10 2.68 -3.42 -9.18
CA ARG A 10 1.40 -4.16 -9.15
C ARG A 10 0.80 -4.17 -7.74
N MET A 11 -0.40 -3.63 -7.62
CA MET A 11 -1.18 -3.58 -6.38
C MET A 11 -2.26 -4.67 -6.34
N ARG A 12 -2.65 -5.10 -5.13
CA ARG A 12 -3.76 -6.04 -4.92
C ARG A 12 -5.11 -5.33 -4.79
N THR A 13 -5.09 -4.09 -4.32
CA THR A 13 -6.26 -3.23 -4.19
C THR A 13 -6.52 -2.47 -5.50
N PRO A 14 -7.78 -2.07 -5.77
CA PRO A 14 -8.10 -1.24 -6.92
C PRO A 14 -7.62 0.20 -6.66
N VAL A 15 -6.40 0.51 -7.09
CA VAL A 15 -5.79 1.86 -6.99
C VAL A 15 -5.20 2.25 -8.33
N MET A 16 -5.23 3.54 -8.66
CA MET A 16 -4.82 4.04 -9.98
C MET A 16 -3.88 5.24 -9.90
N LEU A 17 -2.91 5.32 -10.81
CA LEU A 17 -2.02 6.47 -11.02
C LEU A 17 -1.41 7.02 -9.70
N MET A 18 -1.71 8.27 -9.35
CA MET A 18 -1.20 8.92 -8.14
C MET A 18 -1.60 8.19 -6.87
N GLU A 19 -2.79 7.58 -6.82
CA GLU A 19 -3.22 6.75 -5.70
C GLU A 19 -2.33 5.51 -5.59
N ALA A 20 -2.09 4.81 -6.71
CA ALA A 20 -1.20 3.65 -6.73
C ALA A 20 0.24 3.99 -6.29
N ALA A 21 0.78 5.13 -6.75
CA ALA A 21 2.10 5.62 -6.31
C ALA A 21 2.13 5.93 -4.81
N CYS A 22 1.11 6.61 -4.28
CA CYS A 22 1.03 6.97 -2.86
C CYS A 22 0.83 5.73 -1.97
N THR A 23 -0.10 4.85 -2.33
CA THR A 23 -0.40 3.63 -1.57
C THR A 23 0.79 2.68 -1.55
N SER A 24 1.47 2.48 -2.69
CA SER A 24 2.67 1.64 -2.74
C SER A 24 3.83 2.23 -1.94
N ALA A 25 4.02 3.55 -1.94
CA ALA A 25 5.01 4.23 -1.11
C ALA A 25 4.75 4.03 0.38
N GLN A 26 3.49 4.17 0.82
CA GLN A 26 3.10 3.91 2.21
C GLN A 26 3.30 2.45 2.61
N LEU A 27 2.95 1.49 1.74
CA LEU A 27 3.21 0.07 2.00
C LEU A 27 4.72 -0.23 2.12
N ALA A 28 5.55 0.35 1.25
CA ALA A 28 6.99 0.21 1.31
C ALA A 28 7.56 0.82 2.61
N ALA A 29 7.08 2.00 3.01
CA ALA A 29 7.47 2.64 4.28
C ALA A 29 7.06 1.79 5.49
N ASN A 30 5.84 1.27 5.52
CA ASN A 30 5.36 0.37 6.57
C ASN A 30 6.20 -0.90 6.66
N ALA A 31 6.63 -1.47 5.53
CA ALA A 31 7.51 -2.62 5.54
C ALA A 31 8.89 -2.31 6.18
N ILE A 32 9.42 -1.11 5.95
CA ILE A 32 10.65 -0.63 6.61
C ILE A 32 10.42 -0.44 8.11
N LEU A 33 9.32 0.23 8.51
CA LEU A 33 8.97 0.47 9.90
C LEU A 33 8.84 -0.84 10.67
N ARG A 34 8.08 -1.79 10.12
CA ARG A 34 7.91 -3.14 10.68
C ARG A 34 9.23 -3.88 10.85
N GLN A 35 10.15 -3.79 9.88
CA GLN A 35 11.48 -4.39 10.00
C GLN A 35 12.29 -3.83 11.17
N ASN A 36 12.05 -2.58 11.56
CA ASN A 36 12.73 -1.92 12.67
C ASN A 36 11.92 -1.99 13.99
N GLY A 37 10.81 -2.75 14.03
CA GLY A 37 9.94 -2.83 15.21
C GLY A 37 9.21 -1.52 15.53
N LEU A 38 9.05 -0.64 14.54
CA LEU A 38 8.38 0.65 14.68
C LEU A 38 6.89 0.54 14.29
N GLN A 39 6.09 1.48 14.79
CA GLN A 39 4.66 1.54 14.51
C GLN A 39 4.41 1.89 13.03
N GLU A 40 3.55 1.10 12.38
CA GLU A 40 3.11 1.31 10.99
C GLU A 40 1.96 2.34 10.90
N THR A 41 1.82 2.96 9.73
CA THR A 41 0.69 3.85 9.42
C THR A 41 -0.50 3.05 8.89
N ALA A 42 -1.70 3.34 9.40
CA ALA A 42 -2.92 2.72 8.90
C ALA A 42 -3.21 3.16 7.46
N LEU A 43 -3.41 2.18 6.57
CA LEU A 43 -3.84 2.40 5.20
C LEU A 43 -5.35 2.23 5.10
N PHE A 44 -6.03 3.29 4.70
CA PHE A 44 -7.47 3.28 4.47
C PHE A 44 -7.74 2.94 3.00
N GLY A 45 -8.72 2.08 2.75
CA GLY A 45 -9.08 1.66 1.41
C GLY A 45 -10.51 1.17 1.34
N VAL A 46 -10.98 0.96 0.12
CA VAL A 46 -12.28 0.33 -0.12
C VAL A 46 -12.21 -1.17 0.18
N PRO A 47 -13.30 -1.79 0.66
CA PRO A 47 -13.37 -3.25 0.80
C PRO A 47 -13.10 -3.94 -0.54
N GLU A 48 -12.36 -5.05 -0.52
CA GLU A 48 -12.09 -5.86 -1.72
C GLU A 48 -13.36 -6.55 -2.26
N LYS A 49 -14.39 -6.65 -1.43
CA LYS A 49 -15.69 -7.24 -1.75
C LYS A 49 -16.79 -6.20 -1.69
N GLY A 50 -17.69 -6.25 -2.66
CA GLY A 50 -18.84 -5.36 -2.72
C GLY A 50 -19.89 -5.72 -1.68
N LEU A 51 -20.83 -4.81 -1.43
CA LEU A 51 -21.95 -5.06 -0.51
C LEU A 51 -22.86 -6.22 -0.97
N LEU A 52 -22.84 -6.55 -2.26
CA LEU A 52 -23.70 -7.55 -2.90
C LEU A 52 -22.94 -8.82 -3.35
N SER A 53 -21.68 -8.99 -2.96
CA SER A 53 -20.82 -10.11 -3.37
C SER A 53 -20.75 -11.24 -2.35
#